data_AF-A0A376MQX5-F1
#
_entry.id   AF-A0A376MQX5-F1
#
_cell.length_a   1.000
_cell.length_b   1.000
_cell.length_c   1.000
_cell.angle_alpha   90.00
_cell.angle_beta   90.00
_cell.angle_gamma   90.00
#
_symmetry.space_group_name_H-M   'P 1'
#
loop_
_entity.id
_entity.type
_entity.pdbx_description
1 polymer ?
#
loop_
_entity_poly.entity_id
_entity_poly.type
_entity_poly.pdbx_seq_one_letter_code
_entity_poly.pdbx_strand_id
1 'polypeptide(L)' 'MSDNSYPPFGASVTNAKGRELGMVADSGLAWLSGVNPGETLNVGWDGRTQCVVDIPAHPDPAQQLLLPCRQVK' A
#
# COMPACT_ATOMS: atom_id res chain seq x y z
N MET A 1 3.77 -5.84 -16.74
CA MET A 1 2.35 -5.55 -16.98
C MET A 1 1.75 -5.29 -15.62
N SER A 2 1.00 -4.21 -15.44
CA SER A 2 0.18 -4.08 -14.23
C SER A 2 -1.01 -4.98 -14.49
N ASP A 3 -1.02 -6.21 -13.97
CA ASP A 3 -1.94 -7.29 -14.37
C ASP A 3 -3.41 -7.06 -13.95
N ASN A 4 -3.81 -5.79 -13.75
CA ASN A 4 -5.09 -5.38 -13.19
C ASN A 4 -5.44 -6.11 -11.89
N SER A 5 -4.40 -6.64 -11.23
CA SER A 5 -4.44 -7.46 -10.04
C SER A 5 -4.24 -6.59 -8.81
N TYR A 6 -4.94 -6.92 -7.74
CA TYR A 6 -4.72 -6.33 -6.43
C TYR A 6 -3.78 -7.20 -5.59
N PRO A 7 -3.08 -6.62 -4.60
CA PRO A 7 -2.33 -7.41 -3.63
C PRO A 7 -3.26 -8.40 -2.91
N PRO A 8 -2.78 -9.60 -2.55
CA PRO A 8 -3.61 -10.60 -1.89
C PRO A 8 -4.07 -10.13 -0.51
N PHE A 9 -5.16 -10.75 -0.03
CA PHE A 9 -5.61 -10.58 1.36
C PHE A 9 -4.47 -10.91 2.33
N GLY A 10 -4.28 -10.06 3.34
CA GLY A 10 -3.21 -10.19 4.33
C GLY A 10 -1.85 -9.66 3.89
N ALA A 11 -1.74 -9.05 2.70
CA ALA A 11 -0.52 -8.30 2.37
C ALA A 11 -0.32 -7.14 3.35
N SER A 12 0.86 -7.04 3.94
CA SER A 12 1.22 -6.01 4.91
C SER A 12 1.68 -4.75 4.18
N VAL A 13 1.18 -3.60 4.62
CA VAL A 13 1.59 -2.29 4.12
C VAL A 13 2.45 -1.63 5.18
N THR A 14 3.73 -1.45 4.88
CA THR A 14 4.73 -0.89 5.79
C THR A 14 5.30 0.39 5.22
N ASN A 15 5.74 1.31 6.08
CA ASN A 15 6.48 2.49 5.63
C ASN A 15 7.98 2.20 5.47
N ALA A 16 8.75 3.18 4.98
CA ALA A 16 10.21 3.08 4.87
C ALA A 16 10.94 2.87 6.23
N LYS A 17 10.26 3.11 7.37
CA LYS A 17 10.77 2.89 8.72
C LYS A 17 10.45 1.47 9.24
N GLY A 18 9.83 0.61 8.43
CA GLY A 18 9.42 -0.74 8.80
C GLY A 18 8.21 -0.79 9.73
N ARG A 19 7.48 0.32 9.92
CA ARG A 19 6.24 0.33 10.70
C ARG A 19 5.09 -0.12 9.82
N GLU A 20 4.36 -1.13 10.27
CA GLU A 20 3.10 -1.53 9.66
C GLU A 20 2.05 -0.43 9.83
N LEU A 21 1.47 0.01 8.71
CA LEU A 21 0.43 1.03 8.68
C LEU A 21 -0.96 0.42 8.47
N GLY A 22 -1.01 -0.80 7.95
CA GLY A 22 -2.23 -1.55 7.71
C GLY A 22 -1.99 -2.83 6.92
N MET A 23 -3.08 -3.51 6.61
CA MET A 23 -3.08 -4.71 5.79
C MET A 23 -4.14 -4.60 4.69
N VAL A 24 -3.89 -5.32 3.59
CA VAL A 24 -4.81 -5.44 2.48
C VAL A 24 -5.90 -6.46 2.83
N ALA A 25 -7.14 -6.03 2.70
CA ALA A 25 -8.36 -6.82 2.85
C ALA A 25 -8.86 -7.29 1.46
N ASP A 26 -10.12 -7.73 1.42
CA ASP A 26 -10.75 -8.21 0.20
C ASP A 26 -10.75 -7.15 -0.92
N SER A 27 -10.65 -7.62 -2.16
CA SER A 27 -10.66 -6.78 -3.37
C SER A 27 -9.56 -5.70 -3.41
N GLY A 28 -8.47 -5.85 -2.66
CA GLY A 28 -7.34 -4.92 -2.68
C GLY A 28 -7.53 -3.66 -1.84
N LEU A 29 -8.59 -3.60 -1.03
CA LEU A 29 -8.82 -2.47 -0.13
C LEU A 29 -7.86 -2.56 1.06
N ALA A 30 -7.25 -1.44 1.46
CA ALA A 30 -6.40 -1.39 2.64
C ALA A 30 -6.80 -0.22 3.54
N TRP A 31 -6.90 -0.48 4.84
CA TRP A 31 -7.08 0.57 5.84
C TRP A 31 -5.72 1.00 6.35
N LEU A 32 -5.31 2.21 5.99
CA LEU A 32 -4.00 2.75 6.34
C LEU A 32 -4.15 3.78 7.47
N SER A 33 -3.33 3.66 8.51
CA SER A 33 -3.32 4.56 9.64
C SER A 33 -1.92 5.15 9.87
N GLY A 34 -1.87 6.43 10.25
CA GLY A 34 -0.61 7.13 10.49
C GLY A 34 0.27 7.29 9.24
N VAL A 35 -0.35 7.41 8.06
CA VAL A 35 0.35 7.74 6.82
C VAL A 35 0.77 9.21 6.80
N ASN A 36 1.94 9.48 6.25
CA ASN A 36 2.44 10.82 5.97
C ASN A 36 2.19 11.18 4.50
N PRO A 37 1.74 12.41 4.21
CA PRO A 37 1.61 12.87 2.83
C PRO A 37 2.94 12.82 2.07
N GLY A 38 2.93 12.32 0.84
CA GLY A 38 4.12 12.23 0.00
C GLY A 38 5.10 11.10 0.36
N GLU A 39 4.74 10.20 1.28
CA GLU A 39 5.60 9.06 1.60
C GLU A 39 5.37 7.86 0.68
N THR A 40 6.38 7.00 0.55
CA THR A 40 6.28 5.73 -0.15
C THR A 40 6.12 4.59 0.86
N LEU A 41 5.14 3.72 0.58
CA LEU A 41 4.82 2.52 1.33
C LEU A 41 5.27 1.29 0.57
N ASN A 42 5.69 0.27 1.31
CA ASN A 42 6.04 -1.04 0.82
C ASN A 42 4.87 -1.99 1.09
N VAL A 43 4.42 -2.68 0.05
CA VAL A 43 3.40 -3.72 0.14
C VAL A 43 4.09 -5.06 -0.05
N GLY A 44 3.98 -5.91 0.97
CA GLY A 44 4.66 -7.20 1.02
C GLY A 44 3.76 -8.34 1.45
N TRP A 45 3.97 -9.50 0.84
CA TRP A 45 3.38 -10.78 1.23
C TRP A 45 4.42 -11.88 0.96
N ASP A 46 4.18 -13.09 1.48
CA ASP A 46 5.15 -14.21 1.42
C ASP A 46 6.55 -13.85 1.97
N GLY A 47 6.60 -12.91 2.93
CA GLY A 47 7.85 -12.46 3.55
C GLY A 47 8.73 -11.59 2.66
N ARG A 48 8.21 -11.06 1.53
CA ARG A 48 8.96 -10.18 0.62
C ARG A 48 8.14 -8.95 0.24
N THR A 49 8.81 -7.82 0.04
CA THR A 49 8.19 -6.65 -0.60
C THR A 49 8.00 -6.94 -2.07
N GLN A 50 6.77 -6.80 -2.56
CA GLN A 50 6.39 -7.15 -3.93
C GLN A 50 6.09 -5.91 -4.75
N CYS A 51 5.50 -4.88 -4.13
CA CYS A 51 5.25 -3.61 -4.76
C CYS A 51 5.37 -2.43 -3.80
N VAL A 52 5.50 -1.24 -4.36
CA VAL A 52 5.52 0.03 -3.63
C VAL A 52 4.36 0.90 -4.07
N VAL A 53 3.90 1.73 -3.13
CA VAL A 53 2.76 2.61 -3.28
C VAL A 53 3.16 4.00 -2.82
N ASP A 54 2.82 5.02 -3.59
CA ASP A 54 3.10 6.41 -3.22
C ASP A 54 1.84 7.08 -2.70
N ILE A 55 1.93 7.67 -1.51
CA ILE A 55 0.86 8.49 -0.94
C ILE A 55 0.91 9.87 -1.58
N PRO A 56 -0.20 10.40 -2.12
CA PRO A 56 -0.22 11.76 -2.68
C PRO A 56 0.16 12.80 -1.62
N ALA A 57 0.66 13.97 -2.05
CA ALA A 57 1.06 15.05 -1.15
C ALA A 57 -0.12 15.69 -0.39
N HIS A 58 -1.35 15.47 -0.87
CA HIS A 58 -2.59 15.95 -0.24
C HIS A 58 -3.62 14.81 -0.22
N PRO A 59 -3.45 13.79 0.64
CA PRO A 59 -4.45 12.74 0.79
C PRO A 59 -5.66 13.30 1.54
N ASP A 60 -6.86 13.08 1.02
CA ASP A 60 -8.08 13.32 1.78
C ASP A 60 -8.33 12.10 2.71
N PRO A 61 -8.18 12.25 4.04
CA PRO A 61 -8.33 11.13 4.96
C PRO A 61 -9.76 10.60 5.05
N ALA A 62 -10.76 11.33 4.54
CA ALA A 62 -12.16 10.91 4.53
C ALA A 62 -12.55 10.18 3.23
N GLN A 63 -11.65 10.09 2.24
CA GLN A 63 -11.94 9.47 0.94
C GLN A 63 -11.17 8.17 0.72
N GLN A 64 -11.81 7.28 -0.05
CA GLN A 64 -11.14 6.13 -0.60
C GLN A 64 -10.21 6.57 -1.74
N LEU A 65 -8.92 6.36 -1.58
CA LEU A 65 -7.90 6.68 -2.58
C LEU A 65 -7.52 5.42 -3.34
N LEU A 66 -7.50 5.51 -4.67
CA LEU A 66 -6.92 4.46 -5.51
C LEU A 66 -5.42 4.68 -5.60
N LEU A 67 -4.66 3.77 -5.00
CA LEU A 67 -3.22 3.87 -4.90
C LEU A 67 -2.57 2.79 -5.78
N PRO A 68 -1.95 3.16 -6.92
CA PRO A 68 -1.33 2.19 -7.82
C PRO A 68 -0.16 1.47 -7.15
N CYS A 69 -0.20 0.13 -7.13
CA CYS A 69 0.95 -0.67 -6.70
C CYS A 69 1.94 -0.82 -7.86
N ARG A 70 3.13 -0.24 -7.72
CA ARG A 70 4.22 -0.36 -8.69
C ARG A 70 5.11 -1.51 -8.26
N GLN A 71 5.22 -2.57 -9.06
CA GLN A 71 6.11 -3.69 -8.74
C GLN A 71 7.55 -3.20 -8.53
N VAL A 72 8.17 -3.65 -7.45
CA VAL A 72 9.61 -3.46 -7.23
C VAL A 72 10.30 -4.51 -8.10
N LYS A 73 11.16 -4.05 -9.01
CA LYS A 73 11.84 -4.90 -9.98
C LYS A 73 12.96 -5.71 -9.33
#